data_AF-A0A952R9B1-F1
#
_entry.id   AF-A0A952R9B1-F1
#
_cell.length_a   1.000
_cell.length_b   1.000
_cell.length_c   1.000
_cell.angle_alpha   90.00
_cell.angle_beta   90.00
_cell.angle_gamma   90.00
#
_symmetry.space_group_name_H-M   'P 1'
#
loop_
_entity.id
_entity.type
_entity.pdbx_description
1 polymer ?
#
loop_
_entity_poly.entity_id
_entity_poly.type
_entity_poly.pdbx_seq_one_letter_code
_entity_poly.pdbx_strand_id
1 'polypeptide(L)'
;MPRLFYSDPEATVGWKARWHVSVIAPLLTLGALTLFNEEVLKDAFEGDRPGCDDSNRGGPGCESLGMPSSHSFAAFSGLGHGGAVFLFDTTKWSRGRFNGGSLAGHIGVPLVLSVITAVGRGAGDYESADQILLGGGMGLGFGFLTGMTYALMARPECGYTGAMICW
;
A
#
# COMPACT_ATOMS: atom_id res chain seq x y z
N MET A 1 -22.86 -31.64 13.72
CA MET A 1 -22.71 -31.72 12.25
C MET A 1 -21.22 -31.79 11.94
N PRO A 2 -20.75 -32.77 11.15
CA PRO A 2 -19.35 -32.81 10.72
C PRO A 2 -19.06 -31.53 9.94
N ARG A 3 -18.05 -30.78 10.37
CA ARG A 3 -17.71 -29.47 9.81
C ARG A 3 -16.95 -29.68 8.49
N LEU A 4 -17.66 -29.64 7.37
CA LEU A 4 -17.05 -29.53 6.04
C LEU A 4 -16.42 -28.12 5.93
N PHE A 5 -15.12 -28.06 6.17
CA PHE A 5 -14.29 -26.89 5.88
C PHE A 5 -14.40 -26.67 4.36
N TYR A 6 -15.12 -25.63 3.92
CA TYR A 6 -15.19 -25.28 2.51
C TYR A 6 -13.77 -24.92 2.07
N SER A 7 -13.10 -25.86 1.42
CA SER A 7 -11.68 -25.80 1.07
C SER A 7 -11.43 -24.92 -0.16
N ASP A 8 -12.32 -23.97 -0.45
CA ASP A 8 -12.15 -23.09 -1.59
C ASP A 8 -11.21 -21.96 -1.15
N PRO A 9 -9.93 -21.97 -1.57
CA PRO A 9 -8.96 -20.99 -1.11
C PRO A 9 -9.32 -19.58 -1.58
N GLU A 10 -10.17 -19.40 -2.60
CA GLU A 10 -10.71 -18.07 -2.97
C GLU A 10 -11.68 -17.50 -1.92
N ALA A 11 -12.49 -18.35 -1.30
CA ALA A 11 -13.49 -17.95 -0.31
C ALA A 11 -12.93 -17.87 1.13
N THR A 12 -11.94 -18.71 1.45
CA THR A 12 -11.38 -18.83 2.81
C THR A 12 -10.00 -18.19 2.98
N VAL A 13 -9.22 -17.99 1.92
CA VAL A 13 -7.84 -17.45 1.99
C VAL A 13 -7.60 -16.33 0.96
N GLY A 14 -8.61 -15.98 0.15
CA GLY A 14 -8.50 -15.02 -0.94
C GLY A 14 -8.89 -13.58 -0.55
N TRP A 15 -8.85 -12.67 -1.54
CA TRP A 15 -9.15 -11.23 -1.42
C TRP A 15 -10.33 -10.91 -0.48
N LYS A 16 -11.42 -11.69 -0.53
CA LYS A 16 -12.60 -11.52 0.35
C LYS A 16 -12.31 -11.78 1.83
N ALA A 17 -11.45 -12.75 2.16
CA ALA A 17 -11.05 -13.09 3.53
C ALA A 17 -10.25 -11.97 4.23
N ARG A 18 -9.80 -10.97 3.47
CA ARG A 18 -9.04 -9.82 3.95
C ARG A 18 -9.84 -8.52 4.01
N TRP A 19 -11.15 -8.55 3.69
CA TRP A 19 -12.11 -7.48 4.00
C TRP A 19 -12.62 -7.62 5.45
N HIS A 20 -11.67 -7.78 6.35
CA HIS A 20 -11.93 -7.83 7.77
C HIS A 20 -11.90 -6.41 8.33
N VAL A 21 -12.68 -6.10 9.36
CA VAL A 21 -12.63 -4.78 10.04
C VAL A 21 -11.20 -4.45 10.52
N SER A 22 -10.40 -5.48 10.78
CA SER A 22 -8.99 -5.34 11.14
C SER A 22 -8.12 -4.70 10.06
N VAL A 23 -8.58 -4.60 8.80
CA VAL A 23 -7.91 -3.87 7.72
C VAL A 23 -7.90 -2.35 7.94
N ILE A 24 -8.76 -1.84 8.83
CA ILE A 24 -8.72 -0.43 9.22
C ILE A 24 -7.41 -0.10 9.94
N ALA A 25 -6.86 -1.02 10.74
CA ALA A 25 -5.60 -0.79 11.43
C ALA A 25 -4.41 -0.55 10.47
N PRO A 26 -4.12 -1.42 9.47
CA PRO A 26 -3.08 -1.13 8.50
C PRO A 26 -3.40 0.10 7.64
N LEU A 27 -4.67 0.36 7.30
CA LEU A 27 -5.05 1.58 6.58
C LEU A 27 -4.71 2.85 7.36
N LEU A 28 -5.09 2.94 8.64
CA LEU A 28 -4.76 4.06 9.51
C LEU A 28 -3.25 4.18 9.73
N THR A 29 -2.56 3.05 9.86
CA THR A 29 -1.09 3.03 10.02
C THR A 29 -0.41 3.62 8.79
N LEU A 30 -0.77 3.16 7.59
CA LEU A 30 -0.18 3.67 6.34
C LEU A 30 -0.59 5.12 6.07
N GLY A 31 -1.82 5.51 6.44
CA GLY A 31 -2.26 6.91 6.41
C GLY A 31 -1.42 7.80 7.32
N ALA A 32 -1.18 7.37 8.57
CA ALA A 32 -0.34 8.09 9.52
C ALA A 32 1.13 8.17 9.04
N LEU A 33 1.67 7.09 8.48
CA LEU A 33 3.02 7.10 7.88
C LEU A 33 3.11 8.03 6.66
N THR A 34 2.04 8.14 5.88
CA THR A 34 1.97 9.09 4.76
C THR A 34 1.98 10.54 5.27
N LEU A 35 1.25 10.83 6.34
CA LEU A 35 1.30 12.16 6.99
C LEU A 35 2.67 12.44 7.57
N PHE A 36 3.29 11.45 8.23
CA PHE A 36 4.67 11.57 8.71
C PHE A 36 5.66 11.83 7.57
N ASN A 37 5.42 11.23 6.41
CA ASN A 37 6.20 11.49 5.21
C ASN A 37 6.07 12.96 4.76
N GLU A 38 4.85 13.49 4.74
CA GLU A 38 4.59 14.88 4.33
C GLU A 38 5.16 15.91 5.32
N GLU A 39 4.97 15.69 6.62
CA GLU A 39 5.24 16.70 7.66
C GLU A 39 6.65 16.60 8.28
N VAL A 40 7.33 15.46 8.14
CA VAL A 40 8.61 15.23 8.83
C VAL A 40 9.70 14.81 7.86
N LEU A 41 9.43 13.83 6.98
CA LEU A 41 10.47 13.34 6.08
C LEU A 41 10.82 14.37 5.02
N LYS A 42 9.84 15.16 4.55
CA LYS A 42 10.12 16.21 3.57
C LYS A 42 11.14 17.22 4.06
N ASP A 43 10.97 17.70 5.28
CA ASP A 43 11.89 18.65 5.91
C ASP A 43 13.27 18.04 6.16
N ALA A 44 13.37 16.72 6.33
CA ALA A 44 14.66 16.05 6.52
C ALA A 44 15.46 15.84 5.22
N PHE A 45 14.79 15.66 4.09
CA PHE A 45 15.44 15.44 2.79
C PHE A 45 15.63 16.73 1.98
N GLU A 46 14.86 17.77 2.26
CA GLU A 46 14.97 19.12 1.67
C GLU A 46 15.01 19.16 0.13
N GLY A 47 14.34 18.20 -0.53
CA GLY A 47 14.36 18.16 -1.99
C GLY A 47 13.32 19.09 -2.60
N ASP A 48 13.79 20.07 -3.36
CA ASP A 48 12.97 21.08 -4.03
C ASP A 48 12.14 20.50 -5.19
N ARG A 49 10.97 21.07 -5.41
CA ARG A 49 10.13 20.71 -6.55
C ARG A 49 10.79 21.14 -7.87
N PRO A 50 10.43 20.50 -9.00
CA PRO A 50 10.93 20.91 -10.32
C PRO A 50 10.73 22.41 -10.56
N GLY A 51 11.80 23.13 -10.90
CA GLY A 51 11.77 24.58 -11.13
C GLY A 51 11.84 25.46 -9.88
N CYS A 52 11.97 24.87 -8.70
CA CYS A 52 12.18 25.59 -7.44
C CYS A 52 13.65 25.54 -7.01
N ASP A 53 14.12 26.63 -6.40
CA ASP A 53 15.44 26.78 -5.81
C ASP A 53 15.39 27.76 -4.63
N ASP A 54 16.54 28.00 -3.98
CA ASP A 54 16.62 28.91 -2.84
C ASP A 54 16.22 30.36 -3.16
N SER A 55 16.17 30.75 -4.43
CA SER A 55 15.80 32.11 -4.86
C SER A 55 14.30 32.33 -4.99
N ASN A 56 13.51 31.27 -5.17
CA ASN A 56 12.06 31.33 -5.34
C ASN A 56 11.26 30.52 -4.31
N ARG A 57 11.95 29.93 -3.32
CA ARG A 57 11.38 29.19 -2.20
C ARG A 57 10.38 30.05 -1.41
N GLY A 58 9.20 29.50 -1.14
CA GLY A 58 8.10 30.22 -0.50
C GLY A 58 7.28 31.11 -1.44
N GLY A 59 7.64 31.18 -2.72
CA GLY A 59 6.83 31.79 -3.77
C GLY A 59 5.73 30.85 -4.31
N PRO A 60 4.79 31.37 -5.13
CA PRO A 60 3.69 30.58 -5.67
C PRO A 60 4.17 29.35 -6.45
N GLY A 61 3.75 28.15 -6.05
CA GLY A 61 4.17 26.88 -6.65
C GLY A 61 5.42 26.24 -6.04
N CYS A 62 6.20 27.00 -5.25
CA CYS A 62 7.41 26.57 -4.53
C CYS A 62 7.25 26.69 -3.00
N GLU A 63 6.01 26.58 -2.52
CA GLU A 63 5.64 26.74 -1.11
C GLU A 63 6.04 25.54 -0.24
N SER A 64 6.26 24.37 -0.85
CA SER A 64 6.56 23.14 -0.13
C SER A 64 7.56 22.27 -0.88
N LEU A 65 8.25 21.43 -0.11
CA LEU A 65 9.23 20.47 -0.61
C LEU A 65 8.55 19.34 -1.39
N GLY A 66 9.28 18.80 -2.36
CA GLY A 66 8.85 17.71 -3.25
C GLY A 66 9.36 16.34 -2.83
N MET A 67 10.47 16.27 -2.09
CA MET A 67 11.12 15.02 -1.72
C MET A 67 10.91 14.68 -0.25
N PRO A 68 10.50 13.46 0.11
CA PRO A 68 10.01 12.37 -0.74
C PRO A 68 8.53 12.54 -1.16
N SER A 69 8.15 12.00 -2.31
CA SER A 69 6.77 12.06 -2.82
C SER A 69 5.78 11.30 -1.91
N SER A 70 4.90 12.03 -1.23
CA SER A 70 3.86 11.43 -0.37
C SER A 70 2.79 10.68 -1.15
N HIS A 71 2.48 11.12 -2.37
CA HIS A 71 1.54 10.42 -3.24
C HIS A 71 2.11 9.08 -3.67
N SER A 72 3.38 9.07 -4.08
CA SER A 72 4.07 7.82 -4.43
C SER A 72 4.24 6.94 -3.20
N PHE A 73 4.58 7.51 -2.04
CA PHE A 73 4.64 6.78 -0.78
C PHE A 73 3.33 6.06 -0.48
N ALA A 74 2.20 6.78 -0.49
CA ALA A 74 0.89 6.22 -0.21
C ALA A 74 0.53 5.11 -1.21
N ALA A 75 0.66 5.37 -2.51
CA ALA A 75 0.25 4.43 -3.54
C ALA A 75 1.10 3.15 -3.54
N PHE A 76 2.43 3.29 -3.43
CA PHE A 76 3.32 2.13 -3.36
C PHE A 76 3.24 1.42 -2.01
N SER A 77 2.84 2.08 -0.93
CA SER A 77 2.54 1.39 0.34
C SER A 77 1.34 0.46 0.24
N GLY A 78 0.31 0.85 -0.53
CA GLY A 78 -0.80 -0.04 -0.87
C GLY A 78 -0.33 -1.27 -1.66
N LEU A 79 0.54 -1.08 -2.66
CA LEU A 79 1.15 -2.17 -3.41
C LEU A 79 2.01 -3.09 -2.53
N GLY A 80 2.88 -2.52 -1.69
CA GLY A 80 3.72 -3.28 -0.76
C GLY A 80 2.86 -4.09 0.22
N HIS A 81 1.83 -3.46 0.77
CA HIS A 81 0.89 -4.10 1.70
C HIS A 81 0.18 -5.28 1.05
N GLY A 82 -0.41 -5.10 -0.12
CA GLY A 82 -1.07 -6.17 -0.86
C GLY A 82 -0.09 -7.27 -1.27
N GLY A 83 1.10 -6.92 -1.79
CA GLY A 83 2.13 -7.88 -2.16
C GLY A 83 2.56 -8.77 -1.01
N ALA A 84 2.74 -8.20 0.19
CA ALA A 84 3.02 -8.98 1.39
C ALA A 84 1.84 -9.89 1.76
N VAL A 85 0.61 -9.36 1.80
CA VAL A 85 -0.57 -10.16 2.14
C VAL A 85 -0.70 -11.35 1.20
N PHE A 86 -0.59 -11.14 -0.11
CA PHE A 86 -0.63 -12.21 -1.11
C PHE A 86 0.45 -13.27 -0.86
N LEU A 87 1.70 -12.85 -0.64
CA LEU A 87 2.83 -13.74 -0.45
C LEU A 87 2.68 -14.60 0.82
N PHE A 88 2.37 -13.96 1.95
CA PHE A 88 2.25 -14.64 3.23
C PHE A 88 0.99 -15.51 3.30
N ASP A 89 -0.10 -15.11 2.67
CA ASP A 89 -1.30 -15.94 2.58
C ASP A 89 -1.09 -17.16 1.71
N THR A 90 -0.44 -16.98 0.56
CA THR A 90 -0.11 -18.08 -0.35
C THR A 90 0.79 -19.10 0.35
N THR A 91 1.84 -18.64 1.04
CA THR A 91 2.83 -19.53 1.65
C THR A 91 2.35 -20.16 2.97
N LYS A 92 1.77 -19.37 3.88
CA LYS A 92 1.39 -19.83 5.23
C LYS A 92 0.02 -20.50 5.28
N TRP A 93 -0.97 -19.91 4.63
CA TRP A 93 -2.38 -20.30 4.81
C TRP A 93 -2.92 -21.14 3.64
N SER A 94 -2.39 -20.96 2.43
CA SER A 94 -2.81 -21.67 1.20
C SER A 94 -1.93 -22.88 0.83
N ARG A 95 -0.91 -23.22 1.65
CA ARG A 95 0.08 -24.28 1.36
C ARG A 95 0.75 -24.14 -0.01
N GLY A 96 1.02 -22.91 -0.44
CA GLY A 96 1.64 -22.58 -1.72
C GLY A 96 0.68 -22.59 -2.92
N ARG A 97 -0.63 -22.80 -2.74
CA ARG A 97 -1.58 -22.75 -3.86
C ARG A 97 -1.81 -21.31 -4.30
N PHE A 98 -1.48 -21.05 -5.55
CA PHE A 98 -1.67 -19.77 -6.21
C PHE A 98 -3.14 -19.45 -6.44
N ASN A 99 -3.51 -18.18 -6.30
CA ASN A 99 -4.88 -17.70 -6.42
C ASN A 99 -4.94 -16.44 -7.30
N GLY A 100 -5.63 -16.55 -8.44
CA GLY A 100 -5.70 -15.47 -9.44
C GLY A 100 -6.45 -14.24 -8.95
N GLY A 101 -7.59 -14.41 -8.26
CA GLY A 101 -8.34 -13.30 -7.68
C GLY A 101 -7.56 -12.55 -6.61
N SER A 102 -6.84 -13.29 -5.76
CA SER A 102 -5.94 -12.72 -4.75
C SER A 102 -4.77 -11.96 -5.37
N LEU A 103 -4.14 -12.51 -6.42
CA LEU A 103 -3.08 -11.82 -7.16
C LEU A 103 -3.60 -10.52 -7.78
N ALA A 104 -4.73 -10.57 -8.48
CA ALA A 104 -5.31 -9.42 -9.16
C ALA A 104 -5.69 -8.31 -8.16
N GLY A 105 -6.32 -8.67 -7.05
CA GLY A 105 -6.72 -7.70 -6.04
C GLY A 105 -5.54 -7.11 -5.26
N HIS A 106 -4.63 -7.94 -4.75
CA HIS A 106 -3.56 -7.49 -3.87
C HIS A 106 -2.32 -6.96 -4.59
N ILE A 107 -2.09 -7.37 -5.83
CA ILE A 107 -0.90 -6.95 -6.60
C ILE A 107 -1.32 -6.22 -7.87
N GLY A 108 -2.17 -6.83 -8.70
CA GLY A 108 -2.51 -6.30 -10.03
C GLY A 108 -3.10 -4.89 -9.98
N VAL A 109 -4.21 -4.70 -9.27
CA VAL A 109 -4.90 -3.41 -9.16
C VAL A 109 -4.00 -2.37 -8.46
N PRO A 110 -3.38 -2.65 -7.29
CA PRO A 110 -2.46 -1.70 -6.65
C PRO A 110 -1.27 -1.32 -7.50
N LEU A 111 -0.70 -2.25 -8.29
CA LEU A 111 0.42 -1.97 -9.18
C LEU A 111 0.02 -0.98 -10.27
N VAL A 112 -1.12 -1.19 -10.91
CA VAL A 112 -1.62 -0.26 -11.93
C VAL A 112 -1.88 1.11 -11.33
N LEU A 113 -2.53 1.18 -10.17
CA LEU A 113 -2.84 2.45 -9.50
C LEU A 113 -1.57 3.17 -8.98
N SER A 114 -0.55 2.44 -8.53
CA SER A 114 0.72 3.04 -8.10
C SER A 114 1.51 3.60 -9.28
N VAL A 115 1.50 2.91 -10.42
CA VAL A 115 2.12 3.42 -11.66
C VAL A 115 1.38 4.64 -12.18
N ILE A 116 0.03 4.62 -12.22
CA ILE A 116 -0.77 5.79 -12.61
C ILE A 116 -0.45 6.98 -11.70
N THR A 117 -0.35 6.76 -10.39
CA THR A 117 0.05 7.81 -9.45
C THR A 117 1.43 8.36 -9.78
N ALA A 118 2.44 7.50 -9.93
CA ALA A 118 3.80 7.93 -10.27
C ALA A 118 3.86 8.76 -11.56
N VAL A 119 3.21 8.27 -12.63
CA VAL A 119 3.14 8.99 -13.91
C VAL A 119 2.41 10.30 -13.76
N GLY A 120 1.29 10.33 -13.03
CA GLY A 120 0.51 11.54 -12.81
C GLY A 120 1.28 12.62 -12.04
N ARG A 121 2.16 12.23 -11.10
CA ARG A 121 3.04 13.16 -10.38
C ARG A 121 4.16 13.70 -11.28
N GLY A 122 4.74 12.87 -12.12
CA GLY A 122 5.80 13.28 -13.04
C GLY A 122 5.30 14.11 -14.24
N ALA A 123 4.09 13.85 -14.74
CA ALA A 123 3.58 14.48 -15.96
C ALA A 123 3.16 15.96 -15.80
N GLY A 124 3.00 16.45 -14.56
CA GLY A 124 2.61 17.83 -14.28
C GLY A 124 3.72 18.70 -13.71
N ASP A 125 4.99 18.29 -13.83
CA ASP A 125 6.15 18.91 -13.19
C ASP A 125 5.97 19.13 -11.67
N TYR A 126 5.12 18.32 -11.04
CA TYR A 126 4.85 18.42 -9.61
C TYR A 126 6.00 17.83 -8.79
N GLU A 127 6.58 16.73 -9.27
CA GLU A 127 7.64 15.98 -8.61
C GLU A 127 8.62 15.40 -9.63
N SER A 128 9.90 15.34 -9.28
CA SER A 128 10.94 14.71 -10.11
C SER A 128 10.93 13.19 -9.97
N ALA A 129 11.56 12.50 -10.93
CA ALA A 129 11.66 11.03 -10.91
C ALA A 129 12.28 10.49 -9.62
N ASP A 130 13.30 11.16 -9.08
CA ASP A 130 13.99 10.75 -7.85
C ASP A 130 13.08 10.89 -6.62
N GLN A 131 12.25 11.94 -6.58
CA GLN A 131 11.28 12.17 -5.51
C GLN A 131 10.21 11.08 -5.49
N ILE A 132 9.73 10.72 -6.68
CA ILE A 132 8.75 9.65 -6.91
C ILE A 132 9.36 8.30 -6.53
N LEU A 133 10.59 8.01 -6.96
CA LEU A 133 11.28 6.75 -6.69
C LEU A 133 11.60 6.58 -5.21
N LEU A 134 12.08 7.62 -4.53
CA LEU A 134 12.36 7.56 -3.10
C LEU A 134 11.07 7.36 -2.30
N GLY A 135 10.05 8.19 -2.55
CA GLY A 135 8.75 8.06 -1.89
C GLY A 135 8.12 6.70 -2.15
N GLY A 136 8.09 6.27 -3.41
CA GLY A 136 7.57 4.97 -3.82
C GLY A 136 8.32 3.78 -3.21
N GLY A 137 9.65 3.84 -3.19
CA GLY A 137 10.49 2.80 -2.60
C GLY A 137 10.28 2.66 -1.08
N MET A 138 10.27 3.79 -0.36
CA MET A 138 9.95 3.82 1.06
C MET A 138 8.53 3.30 1.33
N GLY A 139 7.56 3.79 0.57
CA GLY A 139 6.17 3.36 0.65
C GLY A 139 6.04 1.86 0.49
N LEU A 140 6.63 1.29 -0.57
CA LEU A 140 6.63 -0.15 -0.83
C LEU A 140 7.22 -0.95 0.33
N GLY A 141 8.34 -0.49 0.90
CA GLY A 141 8.98 -1.13 2.06
C GLY A 141 8.09 -1.13 3.30
N PHE A 142 7.58 0.04 3.72
CA PHE A 142 6.69 0.15 4.88
C PHE A 142 5.38 -0.61 4.67
N GLY A 143 4.78 -0.48 3.49
CA GLY A 143 3.61 -1.24 3.08
C GLY A 143 3.82 -2.74 3.24
N PHE A 144 4.94 -3.25 2.72
CA PHE A 144 5.30 -4.67 2.83
C PHE A 144 5.41 -5.13 4.28
N LEU A 145 6.09 -4.37 5.15
CA LEU A 145 6.21 -4.70 6.58
C LEU A 145 4.85 -4.71 7.28
N THR A 146 4.01 -3.72 7.01
CA THR A 146 2.66 -3.65 7.57
C THR A 146 1.78 -4.81 7.06
N GLY A 147 1.88 -5.16 5.77
CA GLY A 147 1.15 -6.29 5.17
C GLY A 147 1.60 -7.64 5.67
N MET A 148 2.91 -7.83 5.84
CA MET A 148 3.47 -9.03 6.47
C MET A 148 2.92 -9.17 7.89
N THR A 149 3.01 -8.11 8.70
CA THR A 149 2.54 -8.11 10.08
C THR A 149 1.04 -8.43 10.13
N TYR A 150 0.26 -7.78 9.29
CA TYR A 150 -1.18 -8.02 9.17
C TYR A 150 -1.49 -9.48 8.79
N ALA A 151 -0.84 -10.02 7.75
CA ALA A 151 -1.10 -11.38 7.26
C ALA A 151 -0.67 -12.47 8.25
N LEU A 152 0.36 -12.20 9.05
CA LEU A 152 0.86 -13.11 10.08
C LEU A 152 -0.02 -13.13 11.32
N MET A 153 -0.56 -11.97 11.73
CA MET A 153 -1.35 -11.80 12.95
C MET A 153 -2.85 -12.07 12.72
N ALA A 154 -3.41 -11.55 11.63
CA ALA A 154 -4.80 -11.79 11.26
C ALA A 154 -4.87 -13.04 10.40
N ARG A 155 -5.57 -14.07 10.89
CA ARG A 155 -5.88 -15.23 10.04
C ARG A 155 -6.93 -14.83 9.01
N PRO A 156 -6.83 -15.32 7.76
CA PRO A 156 -7.86 -15.14 6.77
C PRO A 156 -9.01 -16.08 7.14
N GLU A 157 -9.86 -15.68 8.06
CA GLU A 157 -11.03 -16.46 8.47
C GLU A 157 -12.23 -15.52 8.45
N CYS A 158 -13.03 -15.57 7.39
CA CYS A 158 -14.38 -15.02 7.43
C CYS A 158 -15.29 -16.04 8.08
N GLY A 159 -15.94 -15.68 9.18
CA GLY A 159 -16.99 -16.51 9.77
C GLY A 159 -17.97 -16.99 8.68
N TYR A 160 -18.48 -18.21 8.83
CA TYR A 160 -19.25 -19.03 7.89
C TYR A 160 -20.51 -18.40 7.23
N THR A 161 -20.76 -17.10 7.40
CA THR A 161 -22.00 -16.42 7.02
C THR A 161 -21.98 -15.82 5.61
N GLY A 162 -20.86 -15.87 4.89
CA GLY A 162 -20.78 -15.32 3.53
C GLY A 162 -20.94 -13.79 3.45
N ALA A 163 -20.78 -13.08 4.58
CA ALA A 163 -20.76 -11.62 4.61
C ALA A 163 -19.52 -11.06 3.91
N MET A 164 -19.66 -9.90 3.24
CA MET A 164 -18.52 -9.20 2.63
C MET A 164 -17.54 -8.61 3.65
N ILE A 165 -17.98 -8.40 4.89
CA ILE A 165 -17.17 -7.83 5.97
C ILE A 165 -17.06 -8.87 7.08
N CYS A 166 -15.81 -9.12 7.50
CA CYS A 166 -15.48 -10.11 8.51
C CYS A 166 -15.05 -9.40 9.80
N TRP A 167 -15.56 -9.86 10.95
CA TRP A 167 -15.40 -9.23 12.26
C TRP A 167 -14.33 -9.90 13.10
#